data_AF-A0A315CBK1-F1
#
_entry.id   AF-A0A315CBK1-F1
#
_cell.length_a   1.000
_cell.length_b   1.000
_cell.length_c   1.000
_cell.angle_alpha   90.00
_cell.angle_beta   90.00
_cell.angle_gamma   90.00
#
_symmetry.space_group_name_H-M   'P 1'
#
loop_
_entity.id
_entity.type
_entity.pdbx_description
1 polymer ?
#
loop_
_entity_poly.entity_id
_entity_poly.type
_entity_poly.pdbx_seq_one_letter_code
_entity_poly.pdbx_strand_id
1 'polypeptide(L)'
;MNKQSYRIVFNESRSCLMAVAETALSQGKSASGVHVGGTPARSMPSIAHPLQLLKDVGLGYLTLGQPSPTLSGGEAQRIKLVTELTKVRDEVGKRGNKAPHTLYVLDEPTVGLHMADVDKLINVLHRLVNAGHSVIVIEHDLDVIAEADWVIDLGPEGGNAGGRIVAAMTPEALVRLGTHTGVALGPVLARV
;
A
#
# COMPACT_ATOMS: atom_id res chain seq x y z
N MET A 1 -24.00 6.79 -7.78
CA MET A 1 -22.87 7.43 -7.08
C MET A 1 -21.60 6.69 -7.48
N ASN A 2 -20.79 7.26 -8.38
CA ASN A 2 -19.51 6.65 -8.79
C ASN A 2 -18.58 6.63 -7.57
N LYS A 3 -18.22 5.43 -7.09
CA LYS A 3 -17.21 5.29 -6.04
C LYS A 3 -15.86 5.65 -6.65
N GLN A 4 -15.35 6.84 -6.38
CA GLN A 4 -13.97 7.18 -6.69
C GLN A 4 -13.07 6.40 -5.73
N SER A 5 -12.15 5.63 -6.28
CA SER A 5 -11.04 5.05 -5.55
C SER A 5 -10.00 6.15 -5.32
N TYR A 6 -9.37 6.17 -4.15
CA TYR A 6 -8.37 7.18 -3.78
C TYR A 6 -7.15 6.50 -3.17
N ARG A 7 -5.97 7.01 -3.49
CA ARG A 7 -4.73 6.80 -2.76
C ARG A 7 -4.51 7.99 -1.82
N ILE A 8 -4.67 7.74 -0.53
CA ILE A 8 -4.41 8.73 0.52
C ILE A 8 -3.10 8.35 1.19
N VAL A 9 -2.09 9.21 1.10
CA VAL A 9 -0.84 9.03 1.84
C VAL A 9 -0.86 9.90 3.09
N PHE A 10 -0.67 9.27 4.25
CA PHE A 10 -0.40 9.94 5.52
C PHE A 10 1.12 10.04 5.71
N ASN A 11 1.62 11.25 5.88
CA ASN A 11 3.01 11.47 6.27
C ASN A 11 3.08 11.77 7.76
N GLU A 12 3.89 11.03 8.52
CA GLU A 12 3.97 11.09 9.98
C GLU A 12 5.42 11.01 10.48
N SER A 13 5.75 11.82 11.50
CA SER A 13 7.03 11.75 12.22
C SER A 13 6.96 10.71 13.34
N ARG A 14 7.04 9.42 13.02
CA ARG A 14 7.29 8.21 13.88
C ARG A 14 6.69 8.10 15.29
N SER A 15 5.84 9.01 15.76
CA SER A 15 5.45 9.11 17.18
C SER A 15 3.97 9.44 17.42
N CYS A 16 3.14 9.54 16.37
CA CYS A 16 1.70 9.88 16.51
C CYS A 16 0.72 8.74 16.15
N LEU A 17 1.19 7.53 15.85
CA LEU A 17 0.35 6.41 15.36
C LEU A 17 -0.76 5.97 16.34
N MET A 18 -0.71 6.38 17.61
CA MET A 18 -1.75 6.04 18.59
C MET A 18 -3.00 6.93 18.53
N ALA A 19 -2.93 8.14 17.97
CA ALA A 19 -4.06 9.09 18.04
C ALA A 19 -5.10 8.94 16.91
N VAL A 20 -4.70 8.46 15.73
CA VAL A 20 -5.62 8.35 14.57
C VAL A 20 -6.30 6.97 14.51
N ALA A 21 -5.66 5.92 15.06
CA ALA A 21 -6.20 4.56 15.09
C ALA A 21 -7.44 4.42 16.00
N GLU A 22 -7.56 5.21 17.07
CA GLU A 22 -8.71 5.14 17.99
C GLU A 22 -10.02 5.62 17.36
N THR A 23 -9.97 6.48 16.34
CA THR A 23 -11.20 6.97 15.68
C THR A 23 -11.75 5.97 14.65
N ALA A 24 -10.90 5.14 14.04
CA ALA A 24 -11.29 4.16 13.03
C ALA A 24 -11.72 2.80 13.62
N LEU A 25 -11.29 2.45 14.84
CA LEU A 25 -11.57 1.15 15.47
C LEU A 25 -12.97 1.02 16.11
N SER A 26 -13.83 2.05 16.01
CA SER A 26 -15.18 2.01 16.59
C SER A 26 -16.23 1.25 15.75
N GLN A 27 -15.91 0.76 14.55
CA GLN A 27 -16.86 -0.03 13.74
C GLN A 27 -16.22 -1.30 13.18
N GLY A 28 -16.45 -2.41 13.89
CA GLY A 28 -15.91 -3.72 13.52
C GLY A 28 -16.64 -4.45 12.39
N LYS A 29 -15.99 -5.48 11.84
CA LYS A 29 -16.46 -6.88 11.74
C LYS A 29 -15.42 -7.80 11.07
N SER A 30 -15.67 -9.11 11.22
CA SER A 30 -14.72 -10.23 11.36
C SER A 30 -14.57 -11.17 10.13
N ALA A 31 -13.51 -12.00 10.17
CA ALA A 31 -13.28 -13.38 9.65
C ALA A 31 -13.28 -13.61 8.10
N SER A 32 -12.66 -14.65 7.51
CA SER A 32 -12.19 -15.99 7.93
C SER A 32 -11.20 -16.61 6.91
N GLY A 33 -10.40 -17.60 7.33
CA GLY A 33 -9.39 -18.32 6.52
C GLY A 33 -9.92 -19.41 5.57
N VAL A 34 -9.02 -19.98 4.75
CA VAL A 34 -9.31 -21.05 3.77
C VAL A 34 -8.18 -22.09 3.70
N HIS A 35 -8.60 -23.35 3.54
CA HIS A 35 -7.84 -24.61 3.46
C HIS A 35 -7.39 -24.92 2.01
N VAL A 36 -6.23 -25.56 1.80
CA VAL A 36 -5.68 -25.88 0.45
C VAL A 36 -5.47 -27.40 0.29
N GLY A 37 -6.07 -27.99 -0.75
CA GLY A 37 -5.80 -29.36 -1.23
C GLY A 37 -5.21 -29.32 -2.65
N GLY A 38 -4.23 -30.18 -2.95
CA GLY A 38 -3.39 -30.13 -4.16
C GLY A 38 -3.57 -31.30 -5.15
N THR A 39 -3.01 -31.13 -6.37
CA THR A 39 -2.50 -32.17 -7.30
C THR A 39 -1.70 -31.51 -8.46
N PRO A 40 -0.78 -32.23 -9.16
CA PRO A 40 0.47 -31.68 -9.71
C PRO A 40 0.48 -31.29 -11.21
N ALA A 41 1.61 -30.68 -11.58
CA ALA A 41 1.92 -29.86 -12.74
C ALA A 41 1.98 -30.52 -14.13
N ARG A 42 1.43 -29.83 -15.14
CA ARG A 42 2.09 -29.55 -16.42
C ARG A 42 1.39 -28.36 -17.11
N SER A 43 2.17 -27.34 -17.50
CA SER A 43 1.74 -25.96 -17.85
C SER A 43 0.80 -25.33 -16.80
N MET A 44 1.36 -24.70 -15.75
CA MET A 44 0.56 -24.11 -14.66
C MET A 44 0.42 -22.58 -14.81
N PRO A 45 -0.50 -22.06 -15.64
CA PRO A 45 -0.79 -20.62 -15.66
C PRO A 45 -1.28 -20.10 -14.29
N SER A 46 -1.72 -20.99 -13.39
CA SER A 46 -2.18 -20.65 -12.04
C SER A 46 -1.06 -20.17 -11.10
N ILE A 47 0.17 -20.65 -11.22
CA ILE A 47 1.29 -20.24 -10.35
C ILE A 47 2.15 -19.13 -10.96
N ALA A 48 2.16 -19.01 -12.30
CA ALA A 48 3.00 -18.03 -12.98
C ALA A 48 2.69 -16.59 -12.54
N HIS A 49 1.42 -16.29 -12.30
CA HIS A 49 0.99 -14.96 -11.89
C HIS A 49 1.34 -14.62 -10.42
N PRO A 50 1.03 -15.46 -9.42
CA PRO A 50 1.54 -15.27 -8.07
C PRO A 50 3.07 -15.11 -8.00
N LEU A 51 3.81 -15.90 -8.78
CA LEU A 51 5.28 -15.79 -8.85
C LEU A 51 5.75 -14.49 -9.50
N GLN A 52 5.04 -13.99 -10.51
CA GLN A 52 5.32 -12.68 -11.09
C GLN A 52 5.03 -11.57 -10.10
N LEU A 53 3.91 -11.63 -9.37
CA LEU A 53 3.58 -10.66 -8.33
C LEU A 53 4.61 -10.65 -7.19
N LEU A 54 5.14 -11.82 -6.79
CA LEU A 54 6.26 -11.90 -5.83
C LEU A 54 7.49 -11.15 -6.35
N LYS A 55 7.82 -11.26 -7.64
CA LYS A 55 8.91 -10.48 -8.24
C LYS A 55 8.60 -8.99 -8.29
N ASP A 56 7.35 -8.65 -8.62
CA ASP A 56 6.88 -7.27 -8.69
C ASP A 56 6.92 -6.59 -7.31
N VAL A 57 6.76 -7.31 -6.19
CA VAL A 57 6.95 -6.73 -4.84
C VAL A 57 8.41 -6.85 -4.33
N GLY A 58 9.36 -7.22 -5.18
CA GLY A 58 10.77 -7.33 -4.79
C GLY A 58 11.10 -8.56 -3.95
N LEU A 59 10.29 -9.63 -3.98
CA LEU A 59 10.51 -10.90 -3.28
C LEU A 59 11.04 -12.01 -4.19
N GLY A 60 11.57 -11.65 -5.37
CA GLY A 60 12.09 -12.62 -6.35
C GLY A 60 13.30 -13.44 -5.87
N TYR A 61 13.96 -13.02 -4.78
CA TYR A 61 15.10 -13.72 -4.18
C TYR A 61 14.70 -14.78 -3.15
N LEU A 62 13.45 -14.78 -2.68
CA LEU A 62 12.99 -15.76 -1.71
C LEU A 62 12.86 -17.15 -2.36
N THR A 63 13.27 -18.18 -1.60
CA THR A 63 13.12 -19.56 -2.05
C THR A 63 11.74 -20.08 -1.66
N LEU A 64 11.04 -20.73 -2.59
CA LEU A 64 9.74 -21.35 -2.29
C LEU A 64 9.90 -22.44 -1.22
N GLY A 65 9.02 -22.42 -0.22
CA GLY A 65 9.08 -23.32 0.93
C GLY A 65 10.03 -22.87 2.05
N GLN A 66 10.61 -21.68 1.95
CA GLN A 66 11.39 -21.09 3.04
C GLN A 66 10.54 -20.95 4.31
N PRO A 67 11.04 -21.39 5.49
CA PRO A 67 10.27 -21.33 6.73
C PRO A 67 9.93 -19.90 7.14
N SER A 68 8.67 -19.67 7.55
CA SER A 68 8.17 -18.35 7.98
C SER A 68 9.00 -17.64 9.06
N PRO A 69 9.62 -18.32 10.06
CA PRO A 69 10.45 -17.66 11.06
C PRO A 69 11.71 -16.96 10.51
N THR A 70 12.10 -17.25 9.26
CA THR A 70 13.26 -16.65 8.61
C THR A 70 12.92 -15.40 7.79
N LEU A 71 11.63 -15.05 7.70
CA LEU A 71 11.18 -13.86 6.99
C LEU A 71 11.24 -12.65 7.91
N SER A 72 11.81 -11.56 7.40
CA SER A 72 11.67 -10.23 7.97
C SER A 72 10.20 -9.78 7.96
N GLY A 73 9.85 -8.84 8.84
CA GLY A 73 8.51 -8.25 8.89
C GLY A 73 8.07 -7.67 7.53
N GLY A 74 8.99 -6.97 6.85
CA GLY A 74 8.73 -6.38 5.52
C GLY A 74 8.54 -7.44 4.42
N GLU A 75 9.20 -8.59 4.50
CA GLU A 75 8.93 -9.71 3.57
C GLU A 75 7.54 -10.30 3.80
N ALA A 76 7.17 -10.54 5.05
CA ALA A 76 5.84 -11.06 5.39
C ALA A 76 4.72 -10.12 4.94
N GLN A 77 4.90 -8.80 5.12
CA GLN A 77 3.96 -7.78 4.65
C GLN A 77 3.79 -7.82 3.12
N ARG A 78 4.89 -7.91 2.38
CA ARG A 78 4.87 -7.98 0.91
C ARG A 78 4.25 -9.28 0.39
N ILE A 79 4.45 -10.41 1.07
CA ILE A 79 3.75 -11.67 0.76
C ILE A 79 2.23 -11.51 0.94
N LYS A 80 1.79 -10.83 2.01
CA LYS A 80 0.37 -10.53 2.22
C LYS A 80 -0.19 -9.65 1.10
N LEU A 81 0.55 -8.63 0.66
CA LEU A 81 0.17 -7.76 -0.46
C LEU A 81 -0.02 -8.57 -1.76
N VAL A 82 0.90 -9.48 -2.08
CA VAL A 82 0.79 -10.38 -3.25
C VAL A 82 -0.45 -11.27 -3.18
N THR A 83 -0.76 -11.77 -1.98
CA THR A 83 -1.95 -12.59 -1.75
C THR A 83 -3.23 -11.83 -2.08
N GLU A 84 -3.30 -10.55 -1.71
CA GLU A 84 -4.45 -9.69 -2.04
C GLU A 84 -4.54 -9.38 -3.53
N LEU A 85 -3.42 -9.03 -4.18
CA LEU A 85 -3.37 -8.80 -5.64
C LEU A 85 -3.83 -10.00 -6.46
N THR A 86 -3.55 -11.22 -5.98
CA THR A 86 -3.99 -12.44 -6.65
C THR A 86 -5.52 -12.54 -6.66
N LYS A 87 -6.19 -12.13 -5.57
CA LYS A 87 -7.66 -12.15 -5.46
C LYS A 87 -8.31 -11.14 -6.41
N VAL A 88 -7.70 -9.97 -6.57
CA VAL A 88 -8.17 -8.93 -7.51
C VAL A 88 -8.36 -9.48 -8.92
N ARG A 89 -7.44 -10.33 -9.39
CA ARG A 89 -7.55 -10.93 -10.73
C ARG A 89 -8.68 -11.97 -10.82
N ASP A 90 -8.85 -12.79 -9.79
CA ASP A 90 -9.87 -13.84 -9.75
C ASP A 90 -11.30 -13.26 -9.72
N GLU A 91 -11.45 -12.06 -9.16
CA GLU A 91 -12.69 -11.32 -9.07
C GLU A 91 -13.14 -10.73 -10.42
N VAL A 92 -12.21 -10.29 -11.27
CA VAL A 92 -12.51 -9.80 -12.64
C VAL A 92 -13.00 -10.93 -13.56
N GLY A 93 -12.62 -12.19 -13.29
CA GLY A 93 -12.98 -13.35 -14.09
C GLY A 93 -14.36 -13.96 -13.79
N LYS A 94 -14.94 -13.69 -12.61
CA LYS A 94 -16.23 -14.29 -12.20
C LYS A 94 -17.40 -13.39 -12.59
N ARG A 95 -17.94 -13.63 -13.79
CA ARG A 95 -19.19 -13.05 -14.32
C ARG A 95 -20.31 -13.05 -13.25
N GLY A 96 -20.77 -11.85 -12.89
CA GLY A 96 -22.12 -11.64 -12.36
C GLY A 96 -22.23 -10.80 -11.09
N ASN A 97 -21.27 -10.88 -10.17
CA ASN A 97 -21.27 -10.08 -8.95
C ASN A 97 -20.10 -9.12 -8.96
N LYS A 98 -20.40 -7.81 -8.86
CA LYS A 98 -19.38 -6.78 -8.68
C LYS A 98 -18.59 -7.13 -7.42
N ALA A 99 -17.27 -7.31 -7.59
CA ALA A 99 -16.37 -7.59 -6.49
C ALA A 99 -16.57 -6.57 -5.36
N PRO A 100 -16.52 -7.00 -4.08
CA PRO A 100 -16.64 -6.08 -2.97
C PRO A 100 -15.50 -5.05 -3.04
N HIS A 101 -15.84 -3.78 -2.83
CA HIS A 101 -14.83 -2.74 -2.63
C HIS A 101 -14.10 -3.01 -1.31
N THR A 102 -12.77 -2.92 -1.34
CA THR A 102 -11.90 -3.18 -0.18
C THR A 102 -11.09 -1.92 0.09
N LEU A 103 -10.92 -1.58 1.36
CA LEU A 103 -10.01 -0.55 1.82
C LEU A 103 -8.73 -1.22 2.32
N TYR A 104 -7.62 -0.96 1.64
CA TYR A 104 -6.29 -1.39 2.07
C TYR A 104 -5.66 -0.29 2.92
N VAL A 105 -5.16 -0.64 4.10
CA VAL A 105 -4.38 0.26 4.96
C VAL A 105 -2.99 -0.35 5.13
N LEU A 106 -1.96 0.38 4.72
CA LEU A 106 -0.57 -0.07 4.71
C LEU A 106 0.26 0.88 5.56
N ASP A 107 1.02 0.33 6.50
CA ASP A 107 1.91 1.07 7.38
C ASP A 107 3.36 0.87 6.93
N GLU A 108 4.02 1.98 6.58
CA GLU A 108 5.39 2.08 6.03
C GLU A 108 5.79 0.90 5.08
N PRO A 109 5.04 0.62 3.99
CA PRO A 109 5.30 -0.53 3.12
C PRO A 109 6.65 -0.48 2.39
N THR A 110 7.34 0.66 2.36
CA THR A 110 8.70 0.80 1.81
C THR A 110 9.80 0.37 2.80
N VAL A 111 9.48 0.10 4.07
CA VAL A 111 10.50 -0.29 5.06
C VAL A 111 11.22 -1.57 4.65
N GLY A 112 12.54 -1.43 4.51
CA GLY A 112 13.41 -2.53 4.09
C GLY A 112 13.37 -2.83 2.59
N LEU A 113 12.72 -2.00 1.77
CA LEU A 113 12.86 -2.03 0.32
C LEU A 113 14.12 -1.28 -0.13
N HIS A 114 14.75 -1.82 -1.16
CA HIS A 114 15.77 -1.10 -1.91
C HIS A 114 15.09 0.01 -2.74
N MET A 115 15.75 1.15 -2.95
CA MET A 115 15.18 2.29 -3.68
C MET A 115 14.66 1.88 -5.08
N ALA A 116 15.40 1.02 -5.78
CA ALA A 116 15.00 0.46 -7.09
C ALA A 116 13.73 -0.43 -7.09
N ASP A 117 13.23 -0.83 -5.91
CA ASP A 117 12.01 -1.64 -5.77
C ASP A 117 10.79 -0.80 -5.35
N VAL A 118 10.98 0.47 -4.97
CA VAL A 118 9.89 1.39 -4.60
C VAL A 118 8.93 1.61 -5.77
N ASP A 119 9.46 1.84 -6.98
CA ASP A 119 8.66 1.97 -8.20
C ASP A 119 7.75 0.75 -8.45
N LYS A 120 8.23 -0.44 -8.10
CA LYS A 120 7.46 -1.66 -8.28
C LYS A 120 6.32 -1.75 -7.26
N LEU A 121 6.58 -1.34 -6.02
CA LEU A 121 5.53 -1.19 -5.00
C LEU A 121 4.49 -0.16 -5.44
N ILE A 122 4.89 1.02 -5.93
CA ILE A 122 3.98 2.05 -6.45
C ILE A 122 3.07 1.47 -7.54
N ASN A 123 3.65 0.74 -8.50
CA ASN A 123 2.89 0.06 -9.55
C ASN A 123 1.88 -0.96 -9.00
N VAL A 124 2.22 -1.66 -7.93
CA VAL A 124 1.31 -2.57 -7.23
C VAL A 124 0.15 -1.80 -6.59
N LEU A 125 0.41 -0.67 -5.93
CA LEU A 125 -0.63 0.18 -5.35
C LEU A 125 -1.58 0.72 -6.43
N HIS A 126 -1.05 1.14 -7.58
CA HIS A 126 -1.85 1.55 -8.73
C HIS A 126 -2.77 0.44 -9.24
N ARG A 127 -2.31 -0.81 -9.28
CA ARG A 127 -3.15 -1.95 -9.69
C ARG A 127 -4.33 -2.16 -8.73
N LEU A 128 -4.15 -1.99 -7.43
CA LEU A 128 -5.24 -2.08 -6.45
C LEU A 128 -6.29 -0.97 -6.67
N VAL A 129 -5.84 0.27 -6.87
CA VAL A 129 -6.72 1.42 -7.12
C VAL A 129 -7.48 1.24 -8.44
N ASN A 130 -6.78 0.85 -9.51
CA ASN A 130 -7.34 0.63 -10.84
C ASN A 130 -8.37 -0.52 -10.86
N ALA A 131 -8.26 -1.48 -9.94
CA ALA A 131 -9.25 -2.53 -9.75
C ALA A 131 -10.52 -2.06 -9.00
N GLY A 132 -10.56 -0.79 -8.57
CA GLY A 132 -11.70 -0.21 -7.88
C GLY A 132 -11.65 -0.38 -6.37
N HIS A 133 -10.47 -0.64 -5.78
CA HIS A 133 -10.27 -0.60 -4.32
C HIS A 133 -9.73 0.77 -3.89
N SER A 134 -9.78 1.07 -2.60
CA SER A 134 -9.16 2.28 -2.04
C SER A 134 -7.92 1.89 -1.24
N VAL A 135 -6.90 2.74 -1.24
CA VAL A 135 -5.64 2.47 -0.56
C VAL A 135 -5.27 3.67 0.31
N ILE A 136 -5.02 3.41 1.59
CA ILE A 136 -4.42 4.34 2.53
C ILE A 136 -3.03 3.83 2.85
N VAL A 137 -2.04 4.70 2.72
CA VAL A 137 -0.64 4.37 3.00
C VAL A 137 -0.10 5.36 4.01
N ILE A 138 0.60 4.89 5.04
CA ILE A 138 1.42 5.72 5.92
C ILE A 138 2.84 5.63 5.38
N GLU A 139 3.40 6.73 4.91
CA GLU A 139 4.72 6.74 4.25
C GLU A 139 5.49 8.03 4.49
N HIS A 140 6.81 7.90 4.40
CA HIS A 140 7.77 9.00 4.39
C HIS A 140 8.61 9.02 3.09
N ASP A 141 8.51 7.97 2.27
CA ASP A 141 9.15 7.93 0.96
C ASP A 141 8.52 8.93 -0.01
N LEU A 142 9.34 9.84 -0.55
CA LEU A 142 8.86 10.94 -1.38
C LEU A 142 8.36 10.48 -2.75
N ASP A 143 8.89 9.39 -3.31
CA ASP A 143 8.43 8.85 -4.59
C ASP A 143 7.02 8.26 -4.44
N VAL A 144 6.75 7.61 -3.30
CA VAL A 144 5.37 7.16 -2.97
C VAL A 144 4.43 8.35 -2.76
N ILE A 145 4.85 9.37 -2.01
CA ILE A 145 4.02 10.57 -1.75
C ILE A 145 3.73 11.33 -3.05
N ALA A 146 4.72 11.47 -3.94
CA ALA A 146 4.60 12.20 -5.21
C ALA A 146 3.48 11.65 -6.10
N GLU A 147 3.30 10.33 -6.12
CA GLU A 147 2.33 9.67 -6.98
C GLU A 147 0.90 9.66 -6.39
N ALA A 148 0.67 10.26 -5.21
CA ALA A 148 -0.59 10.14 -4.48
C ALA A 148 -1.70 11.02 -5.05
N ASP A 149 -2.94 10.50 -5.07
CA ASP A 149 -4.09 11.32 -5.43
C ASP A 149 -4.35 12.42 -4.38
N TRP A 150 -4.07 12.11 -3.11
CA TRP A 150 -4.28 13.00 -1.98
C TRP A 150 -3.26 12.73 -0.87
N VAL A 151 -2.75 13.80 -0.26
CA VAL A 151 -1.81 13.73 0.87
C VAL A 151 -2.46 14.37 2.09
N ILE A 152 -2.37 13.68 3.22
CA ILE A 152 -2.68 14.23 4.54
C ILE A 152 -1.35 14.39 5.28
N ASP A 153 -0.94 15.64 5.43
CA ASP A 153 0.33 16.02 6.05
C ASP A 153 0.11 16.27 7.54
N LEU A 154 0.74 15.46 8.39
CA LEU A 154 0.61 15.55 9.84
C LEU A 154 1.86 16.19 10.46
N GLY A 155 1.65 17.04 11.47
CA GLY A 155 2.72 17.83 12.08
C GLY A 155 2.18 18.95 12.96
N PRO A 156 2.82 20.15 13.00
CA PRO A 156 4.01 20.56 12.23
C PRO A 156 5.31 19.86 12.65
N GLU A 157 5.34 19.28 13.85
CA GLU A 157 6.49 18.59 14.44
C GLU A 157 6.11 17.15 14.82
N GLY A 158 7.08 16.36 15.30
CA GLY A 158 6.83 15.07 15.93
C GLY A 158 6.43 15.17 17.41
N GLY A 159 5.98 14.04 17.99
CA GLY A 159 5.66 13.93 19.41
C GLY A 159 4.55 14.88 19.89
N ASN A 160 4.72 15.47 21.08
CA ASN A 160 3.71 16.34 21.71
C ASN A 160 3.42 17.64 20.93
N ALA A 161 4.31 18.03 20.02
CA ALA A 161 4.14 19.20 19.17
C ALA A 161 3.49 18.86 17.81
N GLY A 162 3.19 17.57 17.58
CA GLY A 162 2.54 17.05 16.38
C GLY A 162 1.05 16.76 16.54
N GLY A 163 0.57 15.80 15.76
CA GLY A 163 -0.80 15.28 15.84
C GLY A 163 -1.87 16.19 15.25
N ARG A 164 -1.49 17.20 14.46
CA ARG A 164 -2.43 18.08 13.75
C ARG A 164 -2.34 17.85 12.25
N ILE A 165 -3.48 18.00 11.57
CA ILE A 165 -3.51 18.08 10.11
C ILE A 165 -2.97 19.46 9.71
N VAL A 166 -1.76 19.47 9.15
CA VAL A 166 -1.13 20.67 8.60
C VAL A 166 -1.74 20.98 7.23
N ALA A 167 -1.98 19.95 6.42
CA ALA A 167 -2.62 20.06 5.13
C ALA A 167 -3.33 18.76 4.74
N ALA A 168 -4.37 18.88 3.92
CA ALA A 168 -5.04 17.77 3.27
C ALA A 168 -5.34 18.21 1.83
N MET A 169 -4.47 17.83 0.88
CA MET A 169 -4.51 18.31 -0.50
C MET A 169 -3.66 17.44 -1.44
N THR A 170 -3.65 17.76 -2.74
CA THR A 170 -2.79 17.05 -3.71
C THR A 170 -1.30 17.32 -3.47
N PRO A 171 -0.39 16.44 -3.92
CA PRO A 171 1.06 16.64 -3.86
C PRO A 171 1.51 18.02 -4.34
N GLU A 172 1.02 18.48 -5.50
CA GLU A 172 1.41 19.77 -6.09
C GLU A 172 0.89 20.94 -5.26
N ALA A 173 -0.29 20.81 -4.66
CA ALA A 173 -0.83 21.81 -3.77
C ALA A 173 -0.01 21.92 -2.48
N LEU A 174 0.47 20.79 -1.97
CA LEU A 174 1.33 20.73 -0.78
C LEU A 174 2.65 21.46 -1.02
N VAL A 175 3.28 21.26 -2.19
CA VAL A 175 4.47 22.03 -2.60
C VAL A 175 4.19 23.52 -2.65
N ARG A 176 3.06 23.94 -3.24
CA ARG A 176 2.68 25.38 -3.30
C ARG A 176 2.45 25.99 -1.92
N LEU A 177 1.92 25.20 -0.97
CA LEU A 177 1.69 25.64 0.40
C LEU A 177 3.00 25.80 1.19
N GLY A 178 4.06 25.09 0.80
CA GLY A 178 5.38 25.20 1.42
C GLY A 178 5.47 24.57 2.81
N THR A 179 4.70 23.50 3.07
CA THR A 179 4.88 22.70 4.30
C THR A 179 6.25 22.00 4.27
N HIS A 180 6.74 21.47 5.41
CA HIS A 180 8.00 20.71 5.44
C HIS A 180 8.03 19.60 4.38
N THR A 181 6.93 18.85 4.29
CA THR A 181 6.71 17.80 3.30
C THR A 181 6.65 18.36 1.89
N GLY A 182 5.92 19.47 1.67
CA GLY A 182 5.86 20.14 0.37
C GLY A 182 7.22 20.63 -0.13
N VAL A 183 8.06 21.18 0.74
CA VAL A 183 9.43 21.61 0.39
C VAL A 183 10.28 20.42 -0.04
N ALA A 184 10.20 19.30 0.69
CA ALA A 184 10.93 18.08 0.36
C ALA A 184 10.44 17.43 -0.95
N LEU A 185 9.14 17.53 -1.22
CA LEU A 185 8.49 16.91 -2.38
C LEU A 185 8.76 17.64 -3.70
N GLY A 186 9.02 18.95 -3.65
CA GLY A 186 9.24 19.79 -4.84
C GLY A 186 10.26 19.24 -5.84
N PRO A 187 11.49 18.87 -5.42
CA PRO A 187 12.50 18.28 -6.30
C PRO A 187 12.12 16.93 -6.90
N VAL A 188 11.20 16.18 -6.29
CA VAL A 188 10.75 14.86 -6.78
C VAL A 188 9.70 15.05 -7.86
N LEU A 189 8.69 15.89 -7.62
CA LEU A 189 7.66 16.21 -8.63
C LEU A 189 8.24 16.88 -9.89
N ALA A 190 9.38 17.56 -9.78
CA ALA A 190 10.05 18.13 -10.95
C ALA A 190 10.75 17.11 -11.87
N ARG A 191 10.83 15.83 -11.45
CA ARG A 191 11.44 14.73 -12.23
C ARG A 191 10.43 13.95 -13.06
N VAL A 192 9.14 14.09 -12.73
CA VAL A 192 7.99 13.41 -13.35
C VAL A 192 7.48 14.24 -14.51
#